data_AF-A0A353QV73-F1
#
_entry.id   AF-A0A353QV73-F1
#
_cell.length_a   1.000
_cell.length_b   1.000
_cell.length_c   1.000
_cell.angle_alpha   90.00
_cell.angle_beta   90.00
_cell.angle_gamma   90.00
#
_symmetry.space_group_name_H-M   'P 1'
#
loop_
_entity.id
_entity.type
_entity.pdbx_description
1 polymer ?
#
loop_
_entity_poly.entity_id
_entity_poly.type
_entity_poly.pdbx_seq_one_letter_code
_entity_poly.pdbx_strand_id
1 'polypeptide(L)' 'CLFGKDSSGKTNLNRTVASDFVKKFKEKRKVTCCASLSAPYKNNPVERKQNCVSIVEESAQILEKLVNSYLEKTGVNS' A
#
# COMPACT_ATOMS: atom_id res chain seq x y z
N CYS A 1 9.43 -13.57 -6.01
CA CYS A 1 9.35 -12.47 -5.01
C CYS A 1 8.04 -11.72 -5.22
N LEU A 2 7.30 -11.42 -4.15
CA LEU A 2 6.03 -10.65 -4.20
C LEU A 2 6.24 -9.18 -4.62
N PHE A 3 7.45 -8.65 -4.44
CA PHE A 3 7.83 -7.29 -4.82
C PHE A 3 9.18 -7.32 -5.56
N GLY A 4 9.22 -6.91 -6.84
CA GLY A 4 10.45 -6.82 -7.65
C GLY A 4 10.43 -7.64 -8.96
N LYS A 5 11.42 -7.50 -9.84
CA LYS A 5 11.54 -8.39 -11.01
C LYS A 5 11.94 -9.79 -10.54
N ASP A 6 11.26 -10.82 -11.04
CA ASP A 6 11.80 -12.18 -10.91
C ASP A 6 12.99 -12.36 -11.87
N SER A 7 13.78 -13.41 -11.66
CA SER A 7 14.91 -13.77 -12.52
C SER A 7 14.50 -14.14 -13.95
N SER A 8 13.19 -14.26 -14.23
CA SER A 8 12.62 -14.52 -15.56
C SER A 8 12.18 -13.24 -16.30
N GLY A 9 12.26 -12.08 -15.66
CA GLY A 9 11.83 -10.79 -16.22
C GLY A 9 10.31 -10.64 -16.34
N LYS A 10 9.51 -11.56 -15.78
CA LYS A 10 8.04 -11.53 -15.86
C LYS A 10 7.48 -10.54 -14.82
N THR A 11 7.11 -9.36 -15.31
CA THR A 11 6.70 -8.20 -14.50
C THR A 11 5.22 -8.16 -14.09
N ASN A 12 4.39 -9.11 -14.54
CA ASN A 12 2.94 -8.90 -14.56
C ASN A 12 2.28 -8.97 -13.17
N LEU A 13 2.57 -9.99 -12.36
CA LEU A 13 1.92 -10.14 -11.06
C LEU A 13 2.26 -8.98 -10.12
N ASN A 14 3.55 -8.63 -10.02
CA ASN A 14 4.01 -7.61 -9.10
C ASN A 14 3.51 -6.21 -9.49
N ARG A 15 3.35 -5.95 -10.79
CA ARG A 15 2.74 -4.72 -11.29
C ARG A 15 1.24 -4.68 -11.00
N THR A 16 0.54 -5.81 -11.13
CA THR A 16 -0.88 -5.93 -10.78
C THR A 16 -1.10 -5.71 -9.30
N VAL A 17 -0.36 -6.38 -8.42
CA VAL A 17 -0.47 -6.23 -6.95
C VAL A 17 -0.19 -4.78 -6.53
N ALA A 18 0.86 -4.15 -7.08
CA ALA A 18 1.16 -2.75 -6.81
C ALA A 18 0.05 -1.81 -7.29
N SER A 19 -0.55 -2.09 -8.46
CA SER A 19 -1.68 -1.35 -8.98
C SER A 19 -2.93 -1.50 -8.09
N ASP A 20 -3.21 -2.71 -7.61
CA ASP A 20 -4.31 -3.00 -6.71
C ASP A 20 -4.13 -2.28 -5.36
N PHE A 21 -2.91 -2.28 -4.82
CA PHE A 21 -2.57 -1.50 -3.62
C PHE A 21 -2.89 -0.02 -3.82
N VAL A 22 -2.43 0.59 -4.92
CA VAL A 22 -2.69 2.01 -5.19
C VAL A 22 -4.18 2.29 -5.35
N LYS A 23 -4.94 1.41 -6.01
CA LYS A 23 -6.41 1.52 -6.11
C LYS A 23 -7.05 1.52 -4.73
N LYS A 24 -6.72 0.54 -3.89
CA LYS A 24 -7.26 0.39 -2.54
C LYS A 24 -6.85 1.52 -1.60
N PHE A 25 -5.62 1.99 -1.70
CA PHE A 25 -5.17 3.16 -0.97
C PHE A 25 -5.98 4.40 -1.38
N LYS A 26 -6.27 4.55 -2.68
CA LYS A 26 -7.05 5.68 -3.20
C LYS A 26 -8.52 5.68 -2.80
N GLU A 27 -9.10 4.52 -2.47
CA GLU A 27 -10.45 4.44 -1.86
C GLU A 27 -10.50 5.13 -0.49
N LYS A 28 -9.39 5.11 0.26
CA LYS A 28 -9.27 5.78 1.57
C LYS A 28 -8.69 7.20 1.49
N ARG A 29 -7.77 7.46 0.55
CA ARG A 29 -6.98 8.70 0.47
C ARG A 29 -6.94 9.23 -0.96
N LYS A 30 -7.30 10.50 -1.20
CA LYS A 30 -7.40 11.06 -2.57
C LYS A 30 -6.13 10.91 -3.44
N VAL A 31 -4.95 10.94 -2.82
CA VAL A 31 -3.66 10.92 -3.52
C VAL A 31 -2.67 10.02 -2.79
N THR A 32 -1.60 9.61 -3.47
CA THR A 32 -0.55 8.77 -2.90
C THR A 32 0.61 9.56 -2.30
N CYS A 33 0.80 10.81 -2.71
CA CYS A 33 1.93 11.63 -2.24
C CYS A 33 1.73 12.04 -0.77
N CYS A 34 2.65 11.62 0.12
CA CYS A 34 2.59 11.94 1.54
C CYS A 34 2.70 13.45 1.83
N ALA A 35 3.42 14.21 1.00
CA ALA A 35 3.49 15.67 1.13
C ALA A 35 2.11 16.31 0.91
N SER A 36 1.37 15.87 -0.11
CA SER A 36 0.01 16.35 -0.36
C SER A 36 -0.97 15.91 0.75
N LEU A 37 -0.83 14.68 1.26
CA LEU A 37 -1.66 14.18 2.35
C LEU A 37 -1.38 14.87 3.70
N SER A 38 -0.18 15.40 3.90
CA SER A 38 0.22 16.08 5.14
C SER A 38 0.17 17.61 5.06
N ALA A 39 -0.04 18.17 3.87
CA ALA A 39 -0.12 19.61 3.65
C ALA A 39 -1.15 20.33 4.55
N PRO A 40 -2.36 19.77 4.80
CA PRO A 40 -3.33 20.40 5.72
C PRO A 40 -2.81 20.57 7.15
N TYR A 41 -1.88 19.72 7.58
CA TYR A 41 -1.36 19.68 8.95
C TYR A 41 0.02 20.36 9.09
N LYS A 42 0.46 21.14 8.10
CA LYS A 42 1.82 21.72 8.05
C LYS A 42 2.20 22.50 9.31
N ASN A 43 1.24 23.20 9.91
CA ASN A 43 1.44 24.03 11.11
C ASN A 43 1.04 23.34 12.42
N ASN A 44 0.59 22.08 12.37
CA ASN A 44 0.21 21.30 13.55
C ASN A 44 1.02 19.99 13.61
N PRO A 45 2.17 19.99 14.32
CA PRO A 45 3.07 18.83 14.37
C PRO A 45 2.42 17.57 14.95
N VAL A 46 1.49 17.70 15.90
CA VAL A 46 0.83 16.57 16.57
C VAL A 46 -0.12 15.89 15.60
N GLU A 47 -1.02 16.64 14.97
CA GLU A 47 -1.94 16.11 13.96
C GLU A 47 -1.19 15.57 12.74
N ARG A 48 -0.10 16.22 12.34
CA ARG A 48 0.76 15.73 11.25
C ARG A 48 1.34 14.36 11.58
N LYS A 49 1.83 14.17 12.81
CA LYS A 49 2.33 12.86 13.28
C LYS A 49 1.22 11.82 13.26
N GLN A 50 0.05 12.14 13.80
CA GLN A 50 -1.10 11.23 13.80
C GLN A 50 -1.50 10.82 12.37
N ASN A 51 -1.58 11.78 11.43
CA ASN A 51 -1.84 11.49 10.02
C ASN A 51 -0.79 10.55 9.41
N CYS A 52 0.50 10.76 9.69
CA CYS A 52 1.55 9.86 9.21
C CYS A 52 1.39 8.44 9.76
N VAL A 53 1.06 8.29 11.05
CA VAL A 53 0.80 6.98 11.66
C VAL A 53 -0.38 6.30 10.99
N SER A 54 -1.50 7.00 10.81
CA SER A 54 -2.68 6.44 10.13
C SER A 54 -2.40 6.03 8.70
N ILE A 55 -1.59 6.79 7.94
CA ILE A 55 -1.19 6.40 6.57
C ILE A 55 -0.45 5.06 6.58
N VAL A 56 0.47 4.86 7.52
CA VAL A 56 1.25 3.63 7.65
C VAL A 56 0.35 2.46 8.05
N GLU A 57 -0.51 2.63 9.06
CA GLU A 57 -1.46 1.61 9.50
C GLU A 57 -2.42 1.20 8.39
N GLU A 58 -3.00 2.17 7.68
CA GLU A 58 -3.89 1.92 6.54
C GLU A 58 -3.16 1.15 5.43
N SER A 59 -1.91 1.52 5.14
CA SER A 59 -1.08 0.85 4.14
C SER A 59 -0.79 -0.59 4.54
N ALA A 60 -0.45 -0.83 5.81
CA ALA A 60 -0.20 -2.18 6.33
C ALA A 60 -1.44 -3.06 6.22
N GLN A 61 -2.61 -2.55 6.62
CA GLN A 61 -3.88 -3.29 6.50
C GLN A 61 -4.25 -3.62 5.06
N ILE A 62 -4.01 -2.69 4.11
CA ILE A 62 -4.26 -2.94 2.69
C ILE A 62 -3.30 -4.02 2.18
N LEU A 63 -2.02 -3.91 2.55
CA LEU A 63 -0.99 -4.84 2.11
C LEU A 63 -1.26 -6.26 2.63
N GLU A 64 -1.57 -6.40 3.92
CA GLU A 64 -1.91 -7.67 4.55
C GLU A 64 -3.09 -8.35 3.85
N LYS A 65 -4.18 -7.62 3.60
CA LYS A 65 -5.35 -8.15 2.87
C LYS A 65 -5.00 -8.62 1.47
N LEU A 66 -4.18 -7.85 0.74
CA LEU A 66 -3.73 -8.25 -0.59
C LEU A 66 -2.87 -9.51 -0.51
N VAL A 67 -1.85 -9.51 0.35
CA VAL A 67 -0.93 -10.65 0.51
C VAL A 67 -1.70 -11.92 0.86
N ASN A 68 -2.58 -11.88 1.86
CA ASN A 68 -3.37 -13.04 2.27
C ASN A 68 -4.27 -13.53 1.12
N SER A 69 -4.96 -12.62 0.42
CA SER A 69 -5.79 -13.00 -0.74
C SER A 69 -4.97 -13.64 -1.87
N TYR A 70 -3.74 -13.19 -2.09
CA TYR A 70 -2.86 -13.79 -3.11
C TYR A 70 -2.29 -15.13 -2.65
N LEU A 71 -1.90 -15.27 -1.38
CA LEU A 71 -1.44 -16.55 -0.83
C LEU A 71 -2.52 -17.63 -0.94
N GLU A 72 -3.75 -17.32 -0.52
CA GLU A 72 -4.92 -18.21 -0.66
C GLU A 72 -5.13 -18.66 -2.12
N LYS A 73 -5.04 -17.73 -3.09
CA LYS A 73 -5.21 -18.05 -4.52
C LYS A 73 -4.09 -18.91 -5.10
N THR A 74 -2.89 -18.84 -4.54
CA THR A 74 -1.72 -19.59 -5.02
C THR A 74 -1.54 -20.95 -4.33
N GLY A 75 -2.40 -21.29 -3.36
CA GLY A 75 -2.33 -22.57 -2.64
C GLY A 75 -1.08 -22.73 -1.75
N VAL A 76 -0.36 -21.62 -1.49
CA VAL A 76 0.73 -21.59 -0.53
C VAL A 76 0.08 -21.36 0.84
N ASN A 77 -0.18 -22.46 1.56
CA ASN A 77 -0.62 -22.37 2.95
C ASN A 77 0.51 -21.74 3.78
N SER A 78 0.20 -20.63 4.48
CA SER A 78 1.04 -20.09 5.55
C SER A 78 1.08 -21.02 6.75
#